data_AF-A0A0L0CHW8-F1
#
_entry.id   AF-A0A0L0CHW8-F1
#
_cell.length_a   1.000
_cell.length_b   1.000
_cell.length_c   1.000
_cell.angle_alpha   90.00
_cell.angle_beta   90.00
_cell.angle_gamma   90.00
#
_symmetry.space_group_name_H-M   'P 1'
#
loop_
_entity.id
_entity.type
_entity.pdbx_description
1 polymer ?
#
loop_
_entity_poly.entity_id
_entity_poly.type
_entity_poly.pdbx_seq_one_letter_code
_entity_poly.pdbx_strand_id
1 'polypeptide(L)'
;MYAKQQTQVAAVPADERNIEIKARIGSDEEFEKRMAIAKKLTNSDGELIVESDVFISSQSGRFKLRYIQPPIRSQLVYYDHPDVAGPKLLKFNKNELDEPQVMKTILTQSNGVRGVLSKKRYLFIYERTRIHLDKLEDLGNFMEFEVCLLPEQTIEEDQAVADRLIKEFGIKTEDLLTGAYIDELQK
;
A
#
# COMPACT_ATOMS: atom_id res chain seq x y z
N MET A 1 47.85 -12.03 -7.57
CA MET A 1 47.45 -10.78 -8.27
C MET A 1 45.99 -10.92 -8.67
N TYR A 2 45.04 -10.56 -7.80
CA TYR A 2 43.62 -10.55 -8.17
C TYR A 2 43.33 -9.24 -8.91
N ALA A 3 42.92 -9.35 -10.17
CA ALA A 3 42.49 -8.22 -10.97
C ALA A 3 41.27 -7.57 -10.29
N LYS A 4 41.37 -6.28 -9.97
CA LYS A 4 40.22 -5.48 -9.55
C LYS A 4 39.28 -5.37 -10.75
N GLN A 5 38.28 -6.23 -10.84
CA GLN A 5 37.12 -5.95 -11.69
C GLN A 5 36.48 -4.69 -11.14
N GLN A 6 36.47 -3.62 -11.95
CA GLN A 6 35.64 -2.46 -11.70
C GLN A 6 34.20 -2.94 -11.83
N THR A 7 33.54 -3.16 -10.69
CA THR A 7 32.11 -3.46 -10.64
C THR A 7 31.40 -2.22 -11.15
N GLN A 8 30.93 -2.27 -12.39
CA GLN A 8 29.98 -1.29 -12.90
C GLN A 8 28.69 -1.53 -12.10
N VAL A 9 28.46 -0.69 -11.09
CA VAL A 9 27.24 -0.77 -10.28
C VAL A 9 26.10 -0.50 -11.25
N ALA A 10 25.25 -1.51 -11.47
CA ALA A 10 24.04 -1.33 -12.27
C ALA A 10 23.25 -0.14 -11.70
N ALA A 11 22.73 0.71 -12.58
CA ALA A 11 21.91 1.84 -12.14
C ALA A 11 20.76 1.32 -11.28
N VAL A 12 20.57 1.92 -10.10
CA VAL A 12 19.46 1.58 -9.21
C VAL A 12 18.16 1.91 -9.96
N PRO A 13 17.20 0.98 -10.07
CA PRO A 13 15.91 1.26 -10.66
C PRO A 13 15.25 2.46 -9.98
N ALA A 14 14.59 3.31 -10.76
CA ALA A 14 13.84 4.45 -10.20
C ALA A 14 12.61 3.94 -9.44
N ASP A 15 12.26 4.62 -8.35
CA ASP A 15 11.07 4.31 -7.56
C ASP A 15 9.78 4.47 -8.39
N GLU A 16 8.84 3.55 -8.20
CA GLU A 16 7.44 3.78 -8.56
C GLU A 16 6.83 4.83 -7.62
N ARG A 17 5.84 5.59 -8.11
CA ARG A 17 5.25 6.72 -7.37
C ARG A 17 3.72 6.77 -7.51
N ASN A 18 3.03 6.97 -6.37
CA ASN A 18 1.59 7.24 -6.33
C ASN A 18 1.29 8.42 -5.41
N ILE A 19 0.16 9.09 -5.63
CA ILE A 19 -0.51 9.84 -4.55
C ILE A 19 -1.39 8.86 -3.80
N GLU A 20 -1.09 8.68 -2.52
CA GLU A 20 -1.80 7.78 -1.62
C GLU A 20 -2.69 8.56 -0.66
N ILE A 21 -3.90 8.07 -0.42
CA ILE A 21 -4.74 8.46 0.73
C ILE A 21 -5.10 7.19 1.49
N LYS A 22 -5.05 7.24 2.82
CA LYS A 22 -5.62 6.21 3.69
C LYS A 22 -6.64 6.82 4.64
N ALA A 23 -7.76 6.15 4.83
CA ALA A 23 -8.83 6.58 5.72
C ALA A 23 -9.43 5.43 6.51
N ARG A 24 -9.91 5.70 7.73
CA ARG A 24 -10.74 4.78 8.51
C ARG A 24 -12.18 4.88 8.03
N ILE A 25 -12.88 3.74 7.87
CA ILE A 25 -14.29 3.74 7.46
C ILE A 25 -15.24 3.58 8.67
N GLY A 26 -14.76 3.00 9.77
CA GLY A 26 -15.56 2.77 10.96
C GLY A 26 -16.28 1.42 10.94
N SER A 27 -17.61 1.43 11.00
CA SER A 27 -18.44 0.22 11.12
C SER A 27 -18.51 -0.59 9.82
N ASP A 28 -19.02 -1.83 9.91
CA ASP A 28 -19.30 -2.65 8.72
C ASP A 28 -20.40 -2.04 7.84
N GLU A 29 -21.36 -1.31 8.41
CA GLU A 29 -22.38 -0.61 7.63
C GLU A 29 -21.76 0.49 6.75
N GLU A 30 -20.84 1.28 7.30
CA GLU A 30 -20.14 2.31 6.55
C GLU A 30 -19.22 1.70 5.49
N PHE A 31 -18.64 0.52 5.75
CA PHE A 31 -17.86 -0.25 4.79
C PHE A 31 -18.70 -0.68 3.59
N GLU A 32 -19.87 -1.28 3.82
CA GLU A 32 -20.79 -1.68 2.75
C GLU A 32 -21.29 -0.48 1.94
N LYS A 33 -21.47 0.69 2.56
CA LYS A 33 -21.79 1.93 1.83
C LYS A 33 -20.67 2.34 0.87
N ARG A 34 -19.39 2.34 1.30
CA ARG A 34 -18.25 2.67 0.42
C ARG A 34 -18.05 1.60 -0.66
N MET A 35 -18.31 0.33 -0.32
CA MET A 35 -18.32 -0.77 -1.27
C MET A 35 -19.34 -0.52 -2.40
N ALA A 36 -20.58 -0.14 -2.06
CA ALA A 36 -21.62 0.16 -3.05
C ALA A 36 -21.23 1.35 -3.95
N ILE A 37 -20.60 2.39 -3.39
CA ILE A 37 -20.08 3.52 -4.17
C ILE A 37 -18.99 3.03 -5.13
N ALA A 38 -18.00 2.25 -4.67
CA ALA A 38 -16.93 1.72 -5.51
C ALA A 38 -17.46 0.87 -6.66
N LYS A 39 -18.42 -0.03 -6.38
CA LYS A 39 -19.06 -0.86 -7.41
C LYS A 39 -19.76 -0.03 -8.48
N LYS A 40 -20.54 0.96 -8.06
CA LYS A 40 -21.25 1.86 -8.98
C LYS A 40 -20.27 2.69 -9.81
N LEU A 41 -19.24 3.24 -9.18
CA LEU A 41 -18.25 4.11 -9.81
C LEU A 41 -17.43 3.37 -10.88
N THR A 42 -17.07 2.10 -10.60
CA THR A 42 -16.21 1.29 -11.47
C THR A 42 -16.98 0.33 -12.38
N ASN A 43 -18.29 0.20 -12.19
CA ASN A 43 -19.13 -0.80 -12.86
C ASN A 43 -18.53 -2.23 -12.75
N SER A 44 -18.08 -2.58 -11.55
CA SER A 44 -17.39 -3.84 -11.23
C SER A 44 -17.75 -4.29 -9.82
N ASP A 45 -17.66 -5.59 -9.54
CA ASP A 45 -17.78 -6.14 -8.18
C ASP A 45 -16.46 -6.05 -7.39
N GLY A 46 -15.36 -5.67 -8.05
CA GLY A 46 -14.01 -5.63 -7.47
C GLY A 46 -13.37 -7.01 -7.37
N GLU A 47 -12.08 -7.02 -7.03
CA GLU A 47 -11.31 -8.23 -6.80
C GLU A 47 -11.01 -8.40 -5.31
N LEU A 48 -11.35 -9.55 -4.73
CA LEU A 48 -10.98 -9.90 -3.37
C LEU A 48 -9.57 -10.50 -3.34
N ILE A 49 -8.68 -9.85 -2.61
CA ILE A 49 -7.30 -10.27 -2.39
C ILE A 49 -7.10 -10.49 -0.88
N VAL A 50 -6.68 -11.69 -0.50
CA VAL A 50 -6.32 -12.01 0.89
C VAL A 50 -4.80 -11.86 1.05
N GLU A 51 -4.39 -10.95 1.93
CA GLU A 51 -2.98 -10.62 2.14
C GLU A 51 -2.57 -10.78 3.61
N SER A 52 -1.31 -11.14 3.84
CA SER A 52 -0.66 -11.05 5.16
C SER A 52 0.67 -10.32 5.02
N ASP A 53 0.78 -9.17 5.68
CA ASP A 53 1.96 -8.31 5.64
C ASP A 53 2.80 -8.55 6.91
N VAL A 54 4.04 -9.01 6.73
CA VAL A 54 5.07 -9.06 7.78
C VAL A 54 5.91 -7.80 7.67
N PHE A 55 5.79 -6.89 8.64
CA PHE A 55 6.56 -5.66 8.70
C PHE A 55 7.94 -5.94 9.30
N ILE A 56 8.97 -5.50 8.59
CA ILE A 56 10.38 -5.72 8.94
C ILE A 56 10.96 -4.40 9.43
N SER A 57 11.79 -4.44 10.47
CA SER A 57 12.47 -3.24 10.95
C SER A 57 13.42 -2.68 9.89
N SER A 58 13.37 -1.37 9.68
CA SER A 58 14.22 -0.67 8.71
C SER A 58 14.84 0.57 9.35
N GLN A 59 16.03 0.96 8.88
CA GLN A 59 16.70 2.18 9.33
C GLN A 59 16.02 3.44 8.77
N SER A 60 15.38 3.31 7.60
CA SER A 60 14.63 4.37 6.93
C SER A 60 13.46 3.78 6.15
N GLY A 61 12.43 4.59 5.92
CA GLY A 61 11.21 4.16 5.24
C GLY A 61 10.54 2.98 5.93
N ARG A 62 9.69 2.28 5.19
CA ARG A 62 8.92 1.14 5.67
C ARG A 62 9.18 -0.06 4.78
N PHE A 63 9.27 -1.22 5.40
CA PHE A 63 9.65 -2.44 4.71
C PHE A 63 8.74 -3.59 5.13
N LYS A 64 8.20 -4.31 4.16
CA LYS A 64 7.30 -5.43 4.42
C LYS A 64 7.50 -6.57 3.43
N LEU A 65 7.29 -7.78 3.93
CA LEU A 65 7.05 -8.96 3.13
C LEU A 65 5.55 -9.24 3.09
N ARG A 66 4.95 -9.18 1.91
CA ARG A 66 3.53 -9.41 1.65
C ARG A 66 3.31 -10.81 1.10
N TYR A 67 2.59 -11.62 1.85
CA TYR A 67 2.03 -12.88 1.35
C TYR A 67 0.71 -12.59 0.64
N ILE A 68 0.56 -13.14 -0.56
CA ILE A 68 -0.66 -13.09 -1.37
C ILE A 68 -0.99 -14.53 -1.79
N GLN A 69 -2.27 -14.86 -1.86
CA GLN A 69 -2.69 -16.19 -2.31
C GLN A 69 -2.38 -16.40 -3.80
N PRO A 70 -2.00 -17.63 -4.21
CA PRO A 70 -1.85 -17.97 -5.62
C PRO A 70 -3.11 -17.64 -6.44
N PRO A 71 -2.96 -17.25 -7.72
CA PRO A 71 -1.75 -17.30 -8.54
C PRO A 71 -0.79 -16.11 -8.36
N ILE A 72 -1.14 -15.11 -7.55
CA ILE A 72 -0.32 -13.92 -7.35
C ILE A 72 0.89 -14.29 -6.48
N ARG A 73 2.08 -13.89 -6.92
CA ARG A 73 3.33 -14.13 -6.16
C ARG A 73 3.40 -13.20 -4.96
N SER A 74 3.96 -13.72 -3.87
CA SER A 74 4.27 -12.90 -2.69
C SER A 74 5.30 -11.84 -3.05
N GLN A 75 5.27 -10.71 -2.35
CA GLN A 75 6.05 -9.53 -2.71
C GLN A 75 6.90 -9.04 -1.54
N LEU A 76 8.13 -8.64 -1.83
CA LEU A 76 8.94 -7.82 -0.94
C LEU A 76 8.77 -6.36 -1.32
N VAL A 77 8.38 -5.49 -0.39
CA VAL A 77 8.02 -4.10 -0.67
C VAL A 77 8.75 -3.16 0.27
N TYR A 78 9.57 -2.28 -0.30
CA TYR A 78 10.06 -1.08 0.37
C TYR A 78 9.24 0.12 -0.08
N TYR A 79 8.84 0.97 0.85
CA TYR A 79 8.08 2.16 0.54
C TYR A 79 8.33 3.27 1.55
N ASP A 80 8.18 4.51 1.10
CA ASP A 80 8.36 5.69 1.92
C ASP A 80 7.32 6.77 1.56
N HIS A 81 6.80 7.42 2.59
CA HIS A 81 5.89 8.55 2.48
C HIS A 81 6.00 9.43 3.73
N PRO A 82 5.74 10.74 3.63
CA PRO A 82 5.65 11.61 4.80
C PRO A 82 4.45 11.24 5.67
N ASP A 83 4.57 11.43 6.99
CA ASP A 83 3.50 11.15 7.97
C ASP A 83 2.51 12.31 8.07
N VAL A 84 1.88 12.64 6.95
CA VAL A 84 0.87 13.70 6.84
C VAL A 84 -0.49 13.10 6.53
N ALA A 85 -1.54 13.73 7.05
CA ALA A 85 -2.92 13.33 6.74
C ALA A 85 -3.30 13.81 5.34
N GLY A 86 -4.21 13.09 4.70
CA GLY A 86 -4.65 13.40 3.34
C GLY A 86 -3.68 12.88 2.28
N PRO A 87 -3.78 13.39 1.05
CA PRO A 87 -3.07 12.79 -0.07
C PRO A 87 -1.57 13.09 0.03
N LYS A 88 -0.76 12.03 -0.12
CA LYS A 88 0.68 12.07 0.12
C LYS A 88 1.44 11.30 -0.96
N LEU A 89 2.61 11.81 -1.32
CA LEU A 89 3.48 11.12 -2.27
C LEU A 89 4.06 9.87 -1.62
N LEU A 90 3.69 8.71 -2.17
CA LEU A 90 4.26 7.41 -1.87
C LEU A 90 5.32 7.09 -2.92
N LYS A 91 6.54 6.76 -2.49
CA LYS A 91 7.58 6.16 -3.32
C LYS A 91 7.76 4.71 -2.91
N PHE A 92 7.85 3.79 -3.85
CA PHE A 92 8.01 2.39 -3.52
C PHE A 92 8.77 1.60 -4.57
N ASN A 93 9.36 0.50 -4.12
CA ASN A 93 9.86 -0.57 -4.97
C ASN A 93 9.32 -1.89 -4.45
N LYS A 94 8.97 -2.78 -5.37
CA LYS A 94 8.51 -4.13 -5.04
C LYS A 94 9.20 -5.16 -5.90
N ASN A 95 9.41 -6.33 -5.33
CA ASN A 95 9.91 -7.50 -6.03
C ASN A 95 9.04 -8.71 -5.72
N GLU A 96 8.67 -9.47 -6.75
CA GLU A 96 8.00 -10.74 -6.58
C GLU A 96 8.98 -11.82 -6.11
N LEU A 97 8.51 -12.73 -5.27
CA LEU A 97 9.33 -13.76 -4.64
C LEU A 97 8.83 -15.16 -5.02
N ASP A 98 9.77 -16.04 -5.37
CA ASP A 98 9.53 -17.48 -5.50
C ASP A 98 9.48 -18.18 -4.13
N GLU A 99 10.37 -17.76 -3.22
CA GLU A 99 10.55 -18.39 -1.91
C GLU A 99 10.32 -17.41 -0.75
N PRO A 100 9.08 -16.93 -0.54
CA PRO A 100 8.81 -15.91 0.47
C PRO A 100 9.11 -16.38 1.91
N GLN A 101 9.01 -17.69 2.20
CA GLN A 101 9.36 -18.24 3.51
C GLN A 101 10.86 -18.16 3.82
N VAL A 102 11.71 -18.39 2.81
CA VAL A 102 13.16 -18.23 2.96
C VAL A 102 13.49 -16.75 3.16
N MET A 103 12.88 -15.86 2.37
CA MET A 103 13.04 -14.41 2.54
C MET A 103 12.62 -13.96 3.95
N LYS A 104 11.50 -14.45 4.48
CA LYS A 104 11.06 -14.15 5.85
C LYS A 104 12.10 -14.55 6.89
N THR A 105 12.69 -15.74 6.76
CA THR A 105 13.73 -16.23 7.67
C THR A 105 14.93 -15.30 7.68
N ILE A 106 15.44 -14.95 6.50
CA ILE A 106 16.60 -14.05 6.35
C ILE A 106 16.30 -12.69 6.99
N LEU A 107 15.16 -12.07 6.64
CA LEU A 107 14.81 -10.73 7.13
C LEU A 107 14.54 -10.70 8.65
N THR A 108 13.96 -11.77 9.19
CA THR A 108 13.77 -11.90 10.63
C THR A 108 15.10 -11.96 11.37
N GLN A 109 16.09 -12.68 10.83
CA GLN A 109 17.42 -12.81 11.43
C GLN A 109 18.27 -11.55 11.27
N SER A 110 18.16 -10.85 10.13
CA SER A 110 18.99 -9.68 9.82
C SER A 110 18.45 -8.39 10.44
N ASN A 111 17.14 -8.15 10.32
CA ASN A 111 16.51 -6.88 10.65
C ASN A 111 15.57 -6.99 11.86
N GLY A 112 14.96 -8.16 12.05
CA GLY A 112 13.89 -8.35 13.02
C GLY A 112 12.51 -7.94 12.47
N VAL A 113 11.47 -8.50 13.09
CA VAL A 113 10.07 -8.26 12.72
C VAL A 113 9.48 -7.19 13.63
N ARG A 114 8.83 -6.18 13.03
CA ARG A 114 8.08 -5.13 13.73
C ARG A 114 6.65 -5.55 14.08
N GLY A 115 6.02 -6.34 13.21
CA GLY A 115 4.66 -6.85 13.43
C GLY A 115 4.11 -7.56 12.20
N VAL A 116 2.91 -8.14 12.34
CA VAL A 116 2.21 -8.85 11.26
C VAL A 116 0.77 -8.36 11.20
N LEU A 117 0.24 -8.16 9.98
CA LEU A 117 -1.16 -7.81 9.75
C LEU A 117 -1.76 -8.69 8.68
N SER A 118 -2.91 -9.30 8.98
CA SER A 118 -3.75 -9.99 8.00
C SER A 118 -4.87 -9.06 7.53
N LYS A 119 -5.15 -9.06 6.23
CA LYS A 119 -6.24 -8.27 5.66
C LYS A 119 -6.96 -8.95 4.51
N LYS A 120 -8.23 -8.60 4.35
CA LYS A 120 -9.03 -8.83 3.14
C LYS A 120 -9.18 -7.51 2.41
N ARG A 121 -8.63 -7.41 1.21
CA ARG A 121 -8.65 -6.24 0.35
C ARG A 121 -9.63 -6.45 -0.79
N TYR A 122 -10.56 -5.53 -0.95
CA TYR A 122 -11.36 -5.43 -2.17
C TYR A 122 -10.76 -4.33 -3.04
N LEU A 123 -10.18 -4.74 -4.16
CA LEU A 123 -9.55 -3.85 -5.13
C LEU A 123 -10.54 -3.49 -6.24
N PHE A 124 -10.69 -2.20 -6.49
CA PHE A 124 -11.37 -1.65 -7.65
C PHE A 124 -10.42 -0.78 -8.44
N ILE A 125 -10.60 -0.76 -9.76
CA ILE A 125 -9.84 0.10 -10.67
C ILE A 125 -10.79 1.15 -11.24
N TYR A 126 -10.49 2.42 -10.94
CA TYR A 126 -11.17 3.56 -11.53
C TYR A 126 -10.15 4.40 -12.29
N GLU A 127 -10.22 4.36 -13.62
CA GLU A 127 -9.21 4.97 -14.50
C GLU A 127 -7.80 4.45 -14.14
N ARG A 128 -6.94 5.31 -13.59
CA ARG A 128 -5.58 4.99 -13.11
C ARG A 128 -5.47 4.91 -11.59
N THR A 129 -6.61 4.98 -10.89
CA THR A 129 -6.64 4.92 -9.43
C THR A 129 -7.00 3.53 -8.97
N ARG A 130 -6.17 2.97 -8.09
CA ARG A 130 -6.50 1.77 -7.35
C ARG A 130 -7.25 2.18 -6.09
N ILE A 131 -8.47 1.69 -5.96
CA ILE A 131 -9.34 1.92 -4.82
C ILE A 131 -9.33 0.62 -4.00
N HIS A 132 -8.84 0.70 -2.77
CA HIS A 132 -8.83 -0.44 -1.85
C HIS A 132 -9.85 -0.22 -0.73
N LEU A 133 -10.67 -1.23 -0.47
CA LEU A 133 -11.39 -1.36 0.79
C LEU A 133 -10.81 -2.53 1.57
N ASP A 134 -10.20 -2.23 2.71
CA ASP A 134 -9.43 -3.18 3.50
C ASP A 134 -10.16 -3.49 4.82
N LYS A 135 -10.41 -4.78 5.07
CA LYS A 135 -10.78 -5.29 6.39
C LYS A 135 -9.55 -5.91 7.04
N LEU A 136 -9.10 -5.34 8.15
CA LEU A 136 -8.02 -5.88 8.98
C LEU A 136 -8.60 -6.54 10.22
N GLU A 137 -8.16 -7.75 10.52
CA GLU A 137 -8.72 -8.57 11.62
C GLU A 137 -8.66 -7.85 12.98
N ASP A 138 -7.57 -7.13 13.26
CA ASP A 138 -7.35 -6.48 14.56
C ASP A 138 -7.52 -4.96 14.56
N LEU A 139 -7.72 -4.33 13.40
CA LEU A 139 -7.76 -2.87 13.27
C LEU A 139 -9.08 -2.31 12.72
N GLY A 140 -9.94 -3.18 12.18
CA GLY A 140 -11.21 -2.82 11.58
C GLY A 140 -11.11 -2.44 10.11
N ASN A 141 -11.96 -1.49 9.71
CA ASN A 141 -12.26 -1.20 8.30
C ASN A 141 -11.59 0.09 7.81
N PHE A 142 -10.93 0.01 6.66
CA PHE A 142 -10.18 1.11 6.05
C PHE A 142 -10.43 1.22 4.56
N MET A 143 -10.14 2.41 4.04
CA MET A 143 -10.10 2.72 2.62
C MET A 143 -8.74 3.26 2.23
N GLU A 144 -8.32 2.98 1.00
CA GLU A 144 -7.13 3.58 0.41
C GLU A 144 -7.37 3.94 -1.06
N PHE A 145 -6.79 5.06 -1.48
CA PHE A 145 -6.69 5.44 -2.88
C PHE A 145 -5.22 5.53 -3.26
N GLU A 146 -4.80 4.83 -4.31
CA GLU A 146 -3.47 4.97 -4.92
C GLU A 146 -3.64 5.48 -6.36
N VAL A 147 -3.45 6.79 -6.54
CA VAL A 147 -3.45 7.43 -7.86
C VAL A 147 -2.05 7.27 -8.46
N CYS A 148 -1.92 6.41 -9.48
CA CYS A 148 -0.63 6.15 -10.10
C CYS A 148 -0.12 7.36 -10.89
N LEU A 149 1.10 7.84 -10.59
CA LEU A 149 1.70 8.97 -11.32
C LEU A 149 2.12 8.53 -12.72
N LEU A 150 1.74 9.31 -13.73
CA LEU A 150 2.36 9.23 -15.05
C LEU A 150 3.64 10.10 -15.07
N PRO A 151 4.67 9.73 -15.86
CA PRO A 151 5.93 10.47 -15.91
C PRO A 151 5.78 11.98 -16.22
N GLU A 152 4.75 12.32 -17.00
CA GLU A 152 4.49 13.67 -17.54
C GLU A 152 3.57 14.53 -16.63
N GLN A 153 2.93 13.94 -15.61
CA GLN A 153 1.92 14.63 -14.79
C GLN A 153 2.52 15.29 -13.55
N THR A 154 1.90 16.39 -13.12
CA THR A 154 2.32 17.07 -11.89
C THR A 154 1.64 16.47 -10.67
N ILE A 155 2.25 16.67 -9.50
CA ILE A 155 1.71 16.19 -8.22
C ILE A 155 0.33 16.82 -7.95
N GLU A 156 0.13 18.07 -8.35
CA GLU A 156 -1.10 18.83 -8.15
C GLU A 156 -2.29 18.26 -8.94
N GLU A 157 -2.04 17.76 -10.16
CA GLU A 157 -3.08 17.11 -10.97
C GLU A 157 -3.56 15.81 -10.30
N ASP A 158 -2.62 15.03 -9.76
CA ASP A 158 -2.91 13.76 -9.08
C ASP A 158 -3.58 13.98 -7.72
N GLN A 159 -3.18 15.03 -7.01
CA GLN A 159 -3.82 15.52 -5.80
C GLN A 159 -5.30 15.86 -6.05
N ALA A 160 -5.60 16.54 -7.15
CA ALA A 160 -6.98 16.90 -7.50
C ALA A 160 -7.85 15.67 -7.77
N VAL A 161 -7.30 14.60 -8.37
CA VAL A 161 -8.01 13.31 -8.50
C VAL A 161 -8.33 12.73 -7.12
N ALA A 162 -7.32 12.71 -6.25
CA ALA A 162 -7.43 12.20 -4.89
C ALA A 162 -8.50 12.95 -4.07
N ASP A 163 -8.52 14.29 -4.15
CA ASP A 163 -9.50 15.14 -3.47
C ASP A 163 -10.94 14.95 -3.98
N ARG A 164 -11.11 14.68 -5.28
CA ARG A 164 -12.44 14.33 -5.83
C ARG A 164 -12.94 13.02 -5.27
N LEU A 165 -12.08 12.01 -5.15
CA LEU A 165 -12.44 10.72 -4.58
C LEU A 165 -12.77 10.81 -3.09
N ILE A 166 -12.05 11.62 -2.31
CA ILE A 166 -12.40 11.91 -0.91
C ILE A 166 -13.85 12.41 -0.79
N LYS A 167 -14.24 13.34 -1.66
CA LYS A 167 -15.61 13.89 -1.69
C LYS A 167 -16.64 12.84 -2.12
N GLU A 168 -16.35 12.11 -3.20
CA GLU A 168 -17.26 11.09 -3.76
C GLU A 168 -17.56 9.98 -2.74
N PHE A 169 -16.55 9.55 -1.98
CA PHE A 169 -16.69 8.50 -0.96
C PHE A 169 -17.08 9.03 0.42
N GLY A 170 -17.31 10.34 0.55
CA GLY A 170 -17.70 10.98 1.81
C GLY A 170 -16.70 10.71 2.94
N ILE A 171 -15.41 10.76 2.63
CA ILE A 171 -14.33 10.61 3.62
C ILE A 171 -14.16 11.94 4.34
N LYS A 172 -14.22 11.92 5.68
CA LYS A 172 -14.02 13.13 6.48
C LYS A 172 -12.55 13.32 6.79
N THR A 173 -12.16 14.57 7.06
CA THR A 173 -10.78 14.90 7.38
C THR A 173 -10.29 14.19 8.64
N GLU A 174 -11.15 14.02 9.65
CA GLU A 174 -10.82 13.29 10.88
C GLU A 174 -10.57 11.79 10.69
N ASP A 175 -11.06 11.22 9.58
CA ASP A 175 -10.89 9.80 9.26
C ASP A 175 -9.55 9.53 8.54
N LEU A 176 -8.85 10.57 8.09
CA LEU A 176 -7.61 10.44 7.32
C LEU A 176 -6.43 10.00 8.20
N LEU A 177 -5.72 8.97 7.75
CA LEU A 177 -4.53 8.45 8.42
C LEU A 177 -3.27 9.19 7.97
N THR A 178 -2.43 9.52 8.95
CA THR A 178 -1.09 10.07 8.72
C THR A 178 -0.08 8.98 8.35
N GLY A 179 -0.10 7.85 9.08
CA GLY A 179 0.85 6.74 8.94
C GLY A 179 0.36 5.55 8.11
N ALA A 180 1.08 4.43 8.23
CA ALA A 180 0.69 3.13 7.68
C ALA A 180 -0.08 2.30 8.74
N TYR A 181 -0.75 1.22 8.33
CA TYR A 181 -1.52 0.38 9.27
C TYR A 181 -0.68 -0.20 10.42
N ILE A 182 0.59 -0.51 10.20
CA ILE A 182 1.50 -0.98 11.26
C ILE A 182 1.73 0.08 12.35
N ASP A 183 1.58 1.35 12.01
CA ASP A 183 1.70 2.46 12.96
C ASP A 183 0.42 2.60 13.82
N GLU A 184 -0.70 2.02 13.37
CA GLU A 184 -1.95 1.95 14.13
C GLU A 184 -1.99 0.77 15.12
N LEU A 185 -1.20 -0.30 14.90
CA LEU A 185 -1.12 -1.44 15.83
C LEU A 185 -0.52 -1.10 17.20
N GLN A 186 0.22 0.01 17.28
CA GLN A 186 0.97 0.41 18.49
C GLN A 186 0.27 1.52 19.28
N LYS A 187 -0.95 1.91 18.89
CA LYS A 187 -1.77 2.92 19.56
C LYS A 187 -2.79 2.24 20.48
#